data_AF-K1SAK6-F1
#
_entry.id   AF-K1SAK6-F1
#
_cell.length_a   1.000
_cell.length_b   1.000
_cell.length_c   1.000
_cell.angle_alpha   90.00
_cell.angle_beta   90.00
_cell.angle_gamma   90.00
#
_symmetry.space_group_name_H-M   'P 1'
#
loop_
_entity.id
_entity.type
_entity.pdbx_description
1 polymer ?
#
loop_
_entity_poly.entity_id
_entity_poly.type
_entity_poly.pdbx_seq_one_letter_code
_entity_poly.pdbx_strand_id
1 'polypeptide(L)'
;MTDTRIDAPKMFREMHDIEIENVEMNDADEVFWRCQNLNIRNLKLHGGTYPFMFSSDIRIDGLESDSKYVFQYVKNVELRNAKVTTKDAFWEVENVTIYDSELNGEYLGWHSHNLRLVNCHITGEQPLCYAHDL
;
A
#
# COMPACT_ATOMS: atom_id res chain seq x y z
N MET A 1 6.37 11.24 -11.53
CA MET A 1 5.45 12.37 -11.25
C MET A 1 5.86 12.96 -9.93
N THR A 2 6.08 14.28 -9.85
CA THR A 2 6.58 14.90 -8.62
C THR A 2 5.85 16.19 -8.26
N ASP A 3 5.89 16.55 -6.98
CA ASP A 3 5.54 17.87 -6.42
C ASP A 3 4.18 18.40 -6.87
N THR A 4 3.15 17.57 -6.70
CA THR A 4 1.85 17.84 -7.27
C THR A 4 0.71 17.29 -6.43
N ARG A 5 -0.46 17.88 -6.63
CA ARG A 5 -1.72 17.41 -6.07
C ARG A 5 -2.72 17.23 -7.20
N ILE A 6 -3.33 16.06 -7.26
CA ILE A 6 -4.26 15.67 -8.33
C ILE A 6 -5.44 14.87 -7.80
N ASP A 7 -6.54 14.88 -8.54
CA ASP A 7 -7.57 13.85 -8.42
C ASP A 7 -7.21 12.72 -9.38
N ALA A 8 -7.11 11.49 -8.88
CA ALA A 8 -6.44 10.39 -9.57
C ALA A 8 -7.29 9.11 -9.74
N PRO A 9 -8.61 9.18 -10.05
CA PRO A 9 -9.38 7.96 -10.24
C PRO A 9 -8.81 7.18 -11.43
N LYS A 10 -8.37 5.95 -11.17
CA LYS A 10 -7.87 4.97 -12.14
C LYS A 10 -6.61 5.45 -12.87
N MET A 11 -5.83 6.34 -12.26
CA MET A 11 -4.56 6.80 -12.84
C MET A 11 -3.45 5.77 -12.61
N PHE A 12 -2.54 5.64 -13.59
CA PHE A 12 -1.50 4.62 -13.64
C PHE A 12 -2.07 3.19 -13.57
N ARG A 13 -2.36 2.62 -14.74
CA ARG A 13 -2.80 1.23 -14.85
C ARG A 13 -1.98 0.49 -15.87
N GLU A 14 -1.57 -0.73 -15.55
CA GLU A 14 -0.83 -1.60 -16.47
C GLU A 14 0.46 -0.93 -16.97
N MET A 15 1.13 -0.19 -16.08
CA MET A 15 2.36 0.54 -16.37
C MET A 15 3.54 -0.06 -15.60
N HIS A 16 4.75 0.25 -16.04
CA HIS A 16 5.98 -0.13 -15.34
C HIS A 16 6.93 1.06 -15.19
N ASP A 17 7.92 0.94 -14.31
CA ASP A 17 8.96 1.94 -14.06
C ASP A 17 8.40 3.31 -13.65
N ILE A 18 7.58 3.31 -12.59
CA ILE A 18 6.90 4.51 -12.11
C ILE A 18 7.66 5.10 -10.92
N GLU A 19 8.04 6.37 -11.05
CA GLU A 19 8.60 7.17 -9.96
C GLU A 19 7.60 8.21 -9.48
N ILE A 20 7.35 8.27 -8.17
CA ILE A 20 6.46 9.23 -7.53
C ILE A 20 7.19 9.90 -6.37
N GLU A 21 7.14 11.23 -6.29
CA GLU A 21 7.81 11.98 -5.22
C GLU A 21 7.00 13.21 -4.80
N ASN A 22 6.67 13.34 -3.50
CA ASN A 22 5.92 14.48 -2.95
C ASN A 22 4.58 14.70 -3.68
N VAL A 23 3.74 13.66 -3.72
CA VAL A 23 2.46 13.70 -4.43
C VAL A 23 1.30 13.44 -3.48
N GLU A 24 0.22 14.22 -3.65
CA GLU A 24 -1.07 13.97 -3.01
C GLU A 24 -2.11 13.62 -4.08
N MET A 25 -2.76 12.48 -3.92
CA MET A 25 -3.81 11.99 -4.82
C MET A 25 -5.12 11.88 -4.07
N ASN A 26 -6.11 12.72 -4.41
CA ASN A 26 -7.48 12.50 -3.97
C ASN A 26 -8.21 11.57 -4.95
N ASP A 27 -9.29 10.95 -4.50
CA ASP A 27 -10.05 9.96 -5.28
C ASP A 27 -9.13 8.87 -5.86
N ALA A 28 -8.34 8.26 -4.98
CA ALA A 28 -7.31 7.28 -5.32
C ALA A 28 -7.87 5.90 -5.76
N ASP A 29 -9.06 5.86 -6.36
CA ASP A 29 -9.73 4.64 -6.77
C ASP A 29 -8.95 3.91 -7.87
N GLU A 30 -8.52 2.68 -7.60
CA GLU A 30 -7.74 1.84 -8.51
C GLU A 30 -6.45 2.51 -9.06
N VAL A 31 -5.86 3.44 -8.30
CA VAL A 31 -4.59 4.06 -8.68
C VAL A 31 -3.45 3.03 -8.56
N PHE A 32 -2.50 3.04 -9.49
CA PHE A 32 -1.41 2.04 -9.56
C PHE A 32 -1.89 0.59 -9.72
N TRP A 33 -2.98 0.38 -10.44
CA TRP A 33 -3.51 -0.97 -10.69
C TRP A 33 -2.66 -1.75 -11.71
N ARG A 34 -2.24 -2.98 -11.36
CA ARG A 34 -1.41 -3.85 -12.22
C ARG A 34 -0.13 -3.17 -12.70
N CYS A 35 0.53 -2.41 -11.84
CA CYS A 35 1.78 -1.75 -12.14
C CYS A 35 2.98 -2.55 -11.63
N GLN A 36 4.14 -2.37 -12.26
CA GLN A 36 5.39 -3.03 -11.86
C GLN A 36 6.54 -2.04 -11.68
N ASN A 37 7.47 -2.32 -10.76
CA ASN A 37 8.65 -1.50 -10.50
C ASN A 37 8.28 -0.05 -10.14
N LEU A 38 7.72 0.12 -8.94
CA LEU A 38 7.29 1.40 -8.42
C LEU A 38 8.29 1.88 -7.36
N ASN A 39 8.76 3.12 -7.50
CA ASN A 39 9.60 3.80 -6.52
C ASN A 39 8.93 5.08 -6.05
N ILE A 40 8.49 5.09 -4.79
CA ILE A 40 7.58 6.12 -4.27
C ILE A 40 8.18 6.75 -3.02
N ARG A 41 8.20 8.08 -2.97
CA ARG A 41 8.58 8.86 -1.79
C ARG A 41 7.52 9.90 -1.46
N ASN A 42 7.09 9.98 -0.21
CA ASN A 42 6.14 10.99 0.28
C ASN A 42 4.85 11.04 -0.56
N LEU A 43 4.09 9.94 -0.55
CA LEU A 43 2.81 9.83 -1.23
C LEU A 43 1.67 9.91 -0.22
N LYS A 44 0.68 10.74 -0.51
CA LYS A 44 -0.60 10.79 0.21
C LYS A 44 -1.73 10.32 -0.68
N LEU A 45 -2.51 9.36 -0.22
CA LEU A 45 -3.71 8.85 -0.90
C LEU A 45 -4.94 9.15 -0.06
N HIS A 46 -5.91 9.86 -0.65
CA HIS A 46 -7.17 10.20 -0.01
C HIS A 46 -8.37 9.59 -0.74
N GLY A 47 -9.21 8.88 0.00
CA GLY A 47 -10.36 8.14 -0.53
C GLY A 47 -9.96 7.01 -1.48
N GLY A 48 -10.92 6.48 -2.23
CA GLY A 48 -10.68 5.42 -3.21
C GLY A 48 -10.60 4.00 -2.64
N THR A 49 -10.65 3.04 -3.56
CA THR A 49 -10.64 1.59 -3.31
C THR A 49 -9.59 0.93 -4.21
N TYR A 50 -8.89 -0.08 -3.69
CA TYR A 50 -7.91 -0.88 -4.45
C TYR A 50 -6.70 -0.11 -5.05
N PRO A 51 -6.08 0.86 -4.35
CA PRO A 51 -4.73 1.27 -4.72
C PRO A 51 -3.81 0.05 -4.87
N PHE A 52 -2.81 0.15 -5.74
CA PHE A 52 -1.75 -0.86 -5.94
C PHE A 52 -2.22 -2.28 -6.28
N MET A 53 -3.51 -2.52 -6.52
CA MET A 53 -4.03 -3.88 -6.68
C MET A 53 -3.33 -4.61 -7.83
N PHE A 54 -2.93 -5.87 -7.60
CA PHE A 54 -2.16 -6.70 -8.54
C PHE A 54 -0.77 -6.16 -8.93
N SER A 55 -0.23 -5.18 -8.23
CA SER A 55 1.07 -4.60 -8.54
C SER A 55 2.21 -5.37 -7.90
N SER A 56 3.42 -5.20 -8.43
CA SER A 56 4.61 -5.87 -7.89
C SER A 56 5.88 -5.04 -7.95
N ASP A 57 6.87 -5.44 -7.15
CA ASP A 57 8.20 -4.83 -7.08
C ASP A 57 8.10 -3.34 -6.68
N ILE A 58 7.61 -3.11 -5.48
CA ILE A 58 7.23 -1.78 -4.99
C ILE A 58 8.15 -1.39 -3.83
N ARG A 59 8.72 -0.19 -3.90
CA ARG A 59 9.43 0.46 -2.79
C ARG A 59 8.74 1.76 -2.45
N ILE A 60 8.33 1.92 -1.19
CA ILE A 60 7.69 3.15 -0.72
C ILE A 60 8.34 3.61 0.58
N ASP A 61 8.72 4.87 0.62
CA ASP A 61 9.15 5.57 1.84
C ASP A 61 8.25 6.78 2.07
N GLY A 62 7.45 6.74 3.14
CA GLY A 62 6.50 7.81 3.46
C GLY A 62 5.18 7.69 2.70
N LEU A 63 4.35 6.70 3.07
CA LEU A 63 2.97 6.60 2.59
C LEU A 63 1.99 7.04 3.68
N GLU A 64 1.11 7.99 3.37
CA GLU A 64 -0.08 8.29 4.18
C GLU A 64 -1.32 7.90 3.38
N SER A 65 -2.19 7.04 3.91
CA SER A 65 -3.39 6.62 3.18
C SER A 65 -4.58 6.33 4.08
N ASP A 66 -5.75 6.79 3.63
CA ASP A 66 -7.06 6.43 4.17
C ASP A 66 -7.93 5.59 3.19
N SER A 67 -7.32 5.16 2.07
CA SER A 67 -7.96 4.35 1.03
C SER A 67 -8.29 2.93 1.52
N LYS A 68 -9.25 2.27 0.89
CA LYS A 68 -9.64 0.89 1.23
C LYS A 68 -8.91 -0.14 0.36
N TYR A 69 -8.51 -1.28 0.96
CA TYR A 69 -7.88 -2.40 0.24
C TYR A 69 -6.56 -1.97 -0.43
N VAL A 70 -5.71 -1.26 0.32
CA VAL A 70 -4.55 -0.52 -0.21
C VAL A 70 -3.51 -1.41 -0.88
N PHE A 71 -3.34 -2.65 -0.43
CA PHE A 71 -2.46 -3.64 -1.04
C PHE A 71 -3.19 -4.98 -1.12
N GLN A 72 -3.86 -5.23 -2.25
CA GLN A 72 -4.51 -6.50 -2.51
C GLN A 72 -3.87 -7.25 -3.69
N TYR A 73 -3.53 -8.52 -3.48
CA TYR A 73 -2.80 -9.36 -4.46
C TYR A 73 -1.45 -8.77 -4.90
N VAL A 74 -0.78 -8.08 -3.98
CA VAL A 74 0.48 -7.37 -4.24
C VAL A 74 1.68 -8.24 -3.87
N LYS A 75 2.77 -8.16 -4.64
CA LYS A 75 3.97 -8.96 -4.42
C LYS A 75 5.25 -8.14 -4.35
N ASN A 76 6.23 -8.58 -3.55
CA ASN A 76 7.57 -8.01 -3.46
C ASN A 76 7.54 -6.52 -3.08
N VAL A 77 7.20 -6.23 -1.82
CA VAL A 77 7.06 -4.85 -1.33
C VAL A 77 8.01 -4.56 -0.18
N GLU A 78 8.68 -3.41 -0.26
CA GLU A 78 9.32 -2.78 0.88
C GLU A 78 8.61 -1.46 1.18
N LEU A 79 7.98 -1.36 2.35
CA LEU A 79 7.26 -0.19 2.82
C LEU A 79 7.92 0.35 4.10
N ARG A 80 8.23 1.65 4.13
CA ARG A 80 8.84 2.32 5.28
C ARG A 80 8.08 3.59 5.64
N ASN A 81 8.12 3.94 6.92
CA ASN A 81 7.63 5.22 7.44
C ASN A 81 6.18 5.52 7.02
N ALA A 82 5.32 4.50 7.05
CA ALA A 82 3.95 4.60 6.57
C ALA A 82 2.94 4.85 7.70
N LYS A 83 1.85 5.53 7.35
CA LYS A 83 0.66 5.68 8.17
C LYS A 83 -0.56 5.29 7.34
N VAL A 84 -1.09 4.11 7.60
CA VAL A 84 -2.24 3.57 6.85
C VAL A 84 -3.40 3.37 7.80
N THR A 85 -4.53 4.03 7.53
CA THR A 85 -5.80 3.81 8.24
C THR A 85 -6.84 3.30 7.27
N THR A 86 -7.24 2.05 7.37
CA THR A 86 -8.05 1.40 6.33
C THR A 86 -8.98 0.34 6.92
N LYS A 87 -9.86 -0.22 6.07
CA LYS A 87 -10.59 -1.44 6.43
C LYS A 87 -9.66 -2.66 6.31
N ASP A 88 -9.11 -2.85 5.12
CA ASP A 88 -8.22 -3.97 4.78
C ASP A 88 -6.95 -3.40 4.15
N ALA A 89 -5.76 -3.81 4.63
CA ALA A 89 -4.51 -3.20 4.20
C ALA A 89 -3.68 -4.11 3.27
N PHE A 90 -3.38 -5.33 3.71
CA PHE A 90 -2.49 -6.28 3.03
C PHE A 90 -3.22 -7.62 2.89
N TRP A 91 -4.10 -7.72 1.89
CA TRP A 91 -4.89 -8.92 1.64
C TRP A 91 -4.26 -9.74 0.49
N GLU A 92 -3.92 -10.99 0.78
CA GLU A 92 -3.27 -11.92 -0.16
C GLU A 92 -1.97 -11.34 -0.75
N VAL A 93 -1.16 -10.73 0.12
CA VAL A 93 0.17 -10.25 -0.29
C VAL A 93 1.23 -11.33 -0.12
N GLU A 94 2.29 -11.24 -0.93
CA GLU A 94 3.42 -12.17 -0.90
C GLU A 94 4.75 -11.41 -0.86
N ASN A 95 5.65 -11.79 0.05
CA ASN A 95 6.98 -11.18 0.20
C ASN A 95 6.90 -9.66 0.44
N VAL A 96 6.23 -9.27 1.51
CA VAL A 96 6.05 -7.87 1.91
C VAL A 96 6.76 -7.64 3.23
N THR A 97 7.62 -6.62 3.28
CA THR A 97 8.20 -6.17 4.55
C THR A 97 7.87 -4.71 4.80
N ILE A 98 7.40 -4.44 6.02
CA ILE A 98 6.99 -3.11 6.47
C ILE A 98 7.83 -2.73 7.68
N TYR A 99 8.39 -1.53 7.66
CA TYR A 99 9.24 -1.00 8.72
C TYR A 99 8.68 0.30 9.28
N ASP A 100 8.85 0.51 10.59
CA ASP A 100 8.74 1.84 11.23
C ASP A 100 7.40 2.55 10.92
N SER A 101 6.29 1.80 10.95
CA SER A 101 4.99 2.25 10.41
C SER A 101 3.84 2.12 11.41
N GLU A 102 2.83 2.98 11.26
CA GLU A 102 1.54 2.93 11.95
C GLU A 102 0.48 2.34 11.03
N LEU A 103 -0.08 1.19 11.41
CA LEU A 103 -1.06 0.45 10.62
C LEU A 103 -2.34 0.25 11.42
N ASN A 104 -3.41 0.92 11.01
CA ASN A 104 -4.72 0.83 11.65
C ASN A 104 -5.73 0.23 10.68
N GLY A 105 -6.23 -0.98 10.95
CA GLY A 105 -7.30 -1.55 10.12
C GLY A 105 -7.94 -2.80 10.65
N GLU A 106 -9.14 -3.10 10.15
CA GLU A 106 -9.96 -4.25 10.58
C GLU A 106 -9.30 -5.57 10.21
N TYR A 107 -8.82 -5.71 8.97
CA TYR A 107 -8.14 -6.90 8.44
C TYR A 107 -6.78 -6.55 7.82
N LEU A 108 -5.70 -6.63 8.61
CA LEU A 108 -4.42 -6.11 8.17
C LEU A 108 -3.69 -7.04 7.19
N GLY A 109 -3.57 -8.33 7.49
CA GLY A 109 -2.68 -9.29 6.80
C GLY A 109 -3.39 -10.53 6.26
N TRP A 110 -4.68 -10.44 5.96
CA TRP A 110 -5.52 -11.61 5.63
C TRP A 110 -4.91 -12.44 4.48
N HIS A 111 -4.71 -13.75 4.70
CA HIS A 111 -4.22 -14.71 3.69
C HIS A 111 -2.85 -14.34 3.09
N SER A 112 -2.04 -13.59 3.83
CA SER A 112 -0.73 -13.16 3.36
C SER A 112 0.35 -14.18 3.66
N HIS A 113 1.37 -14.23 2.81
CA HIS A 113 2.51 -15.13 2.93
C HIS A 113 3.81 -14.34 2.95
N ASN A 114 4.67 -14.60 3.94
CA ASN A 114 5.91 -13.83 4.13
C ASN A 114 5.66 -12.31 4.26
N LEU A 115 4.69 -11.96 5.12
CA LEU A 115 4.39 -10.59 5.54
C LEU A 115 5.16 -10.29 6.83
N ARG A 116 6.18 -9.43 6.73
CA ARG A 116 7.09 -9.11 7.84
C ARG A 116 6.81 -7.70 8.35
N LEU A 117 6.56 -7.55 9.64
CA LEU A 117 6.29 -6.26 10.29
C LEU A 117 7.40 -5.98 11.30
N VAL A 118 8.17 -4.92 11.09
CA VAL A 118 9.37 -4.59 11.87
C VAL A 118 9.22 -3.20 12.47
N ASN A 119 9.19 -3.12 13.80
CA ASN A 119 8.99 -1.85 14.52
C ASN A 119 7.70 -1.11 14.10
N CYS A 120 6.61 -1.85 13.86
CA CYS A 120 5.32 -1.27 13.51
C CYS A 120 4.39 -1.17 14.72
N HIS A 121 3.57 -0.13 14.74
CA HIS A 121 2.43 -0.04 15.66
C HIS A 121 1.16 -0.48 14.92
N ILE A 122 0.48 -1.51 15.44
CA ILE A 122 -0.70 -2.10 14.80
C ILE A 122 -1.91 -1.93 15.71
N THR A 123 -2.98 -1.37 15.17
CA THR A 123 -4.29 -1.28 15.83
C THR A 123 -5.37 -1.83 14.91
N GLY A 124 -6.38 -2.49 15.46
CA GLY A 124 -7.38 -3.17 14.64
C GLY A 124 -8.05 -4.34 15.36
N GLU A 125 -9.01 -4.96 14.68
CA GLU A 125 -9.78 -6.08 15.24
C GLU A 125 -9.15 -7.44 14.91
N GLN A 126 -8.82 -7.68 13.63
CA GLN A 126 -8.39 -8.97 13.11
C GLN A 126 -7.10 -8.85 12.28
N PRO A 127 -5.98 -8.40 12.89
CA PRO A 127 -4.82 -7.94 12.13
C PRO A 127 -4.11 -9.05 11.35
N LEU A 128 -3.91 -10.26 11.88
CA LEU A 128 -3.01 -11.25 11.26
C LEU A 128 -3.69 -12.61 10.99
N CYS A 129 -4.99 -12.61 10.75
CA CYS A 129 -5.73 -13.85 10.49
C CYS A 129 -5.27 -14.51 9.18
N TYR A 130 -5.02 -15.83 9.24
CA TYR A 130 -4.61 -16.65 8.10
C TYR A 130 -3.30 -16.21 7.42
N ALA A 131 -2.45 -15.46 8.14
CA ALA A 131 -1.11 -15.14 7.68
C ALA A 131 -0.15 -16.32 7.94
N HIS A 132 0.73 -16.58 6.97
CA HIS A 132 1.70 -17.66 7.01
C HIS A 132 3.13 -17.10 6.86
N ASP A 133 4.08 -17.73 7.54
CA ASP A 133 5.52 -17.41 7.49
C ASP A 133 5.86 -15.93 7.76
N LEU A 134 5.33 -15.40 8.88
CA LEU A 134 5.57 -14.04 9.39
C LEU A 134 7.04 -13.77 9.78
#